data_AF-A0A9J6EMR5-F1
#
_entry.id   AF-A0A9J6EMR5-F1
#
_cell.length_a   1.000
_cell.length_b   1.000
_cell.length_c   1.000
_cell.angle_alpha   90.00
_cell.angle_beta   90.00
_cell.angle_gamma   90.00
#
_symmetry.space_group_name_H-M   'P 1'
#
loop_
_entity.id
_entity.type
_entity.pdbx_description
1 polymer ?
#
loop_
_entity_poly.entity_id
_entity_poly.type
_entity_poly.pdbx_seq_one_letter_code
_entity_poly.pdbx_strand_id
1 'polypeptide(L)'
;MEATREWVGAVAGVVTLASFVGGLSLAWRVRRAASSAGIAFAPVAAAAVCCHSWLLYGRAAREFTVVWVNACGLPLMLINAAVHRAYARNSGPGWLLLAALGALQLTAPMMSVVWLGRVASLYTVACNAAPVSRIRTEPLPELAAWALAACGLWSAYGALGGDVPLCASNLLGALVAAAELTAAAFNRRQHKQL
;
A
#
# COMPACT_ATOMS: atom_id res chain seq x y z
N MET A 1 11.45 -19.08 16.27
CA MET A 1 10.48 -18.62 15.25
C MET A 1 9.88 -17.27 15.63
N GLU A 2 9.45 -17.09 16.89
CA GLU A 2 8.90 -15.82 17.38
C GLU A 2 9.86 -14.63 17.25
N ALA A 3 11.08 -14.73 17.76
CA ALA A 3 12.10 -13.69 17.61
C ALA A 3 12.38 -13.34 16.13
N THR A 4 12.40 -14.34 15.24
CA THR A 4 12.57 -14.12 13.79
C THR A 4 11.39 -13.32 13.22
N ARG A 5 10.16 -13.66 13.62
CA ARG A 5 8.95 -12.93 13.20
C ARG A 5 8.98 -11.48 13.68
N GLU A 6 9.37 -11.23 14.92
CA GLU A 6 9.50 -9.88 15.46
C GLU A 6 10.52 -9.04 14.67
N TRP A 7 11.70 -9.59 14.40
CA TRP A 7 12.72 -8.94 13.58
C TRP A 7 12.23 -8.64 12.16
N VAL A 8 11.63 -9.62 11.49
CA VAL A 8 11.05 -9.43 10.15
C VAL A 8 9.97 -8.34 10.19
N GLY A 9 9.12 -8.33 11.21
CA GLY A 9 8.08 -7.32 11.40
C GLY A 9 8.64 -5.92 11.63
N ALA A 10 9.70 -5.78 12.43
CA ALA A 10 10.36 -4.50 12.65
C ALA A 10 10.96 -3.94 11.34
N VAL A 11 11.67 -4.78 10.58
CA VAL A 11 12.23 -4.40 9.27
C VAL A 11 11.12 -4.07 8.28
N ALA A 12 10.06 -4.89 8.21
CA ALA A 12 8.88 -4.62 7.38
C ALA A 12 8.27 -3.26 7.70
N GLY A 13 8.11 -2.96 9.00
CA GLY A 13 7.61 -1.69 9.50
C GLY A 13 8.44 -0.51 9.02
N VAL A 14 9.77 -0.56 9.24
CA VAL A 14 10.69 0.51 8.82
C VAL A 14 10.67 0.73 7.31
N VAL A 15 10.76 -0.34 6.51
CA VAL A 15 10.70 -0.28 5.04
C VAL A 15 9.38 0.32 4.56
N THR A 16 8.27 -0.05 5.19
CA THR A 16 6.93 0.46 4.86
C THR A 16 6.82 1.95 5.19
N LEU A 17 7.30 2.38 6.36
CA LEU A 17 7.29 3.80 6.71
C LEU A 17 8.18 4.63 5.79
N ALA A 18 9.37 4.14 5.44
CA ALA A 18 10.23 4.79 4.45
C ALA A 18 9.51 4.95 3.10
N SER A 19 8.77 3.92 2.68
CA SER A 19 7.95 3.94 1.46
C SER A 19 6.80 4.97 1.56
N PHE A 20 6.17 5.13 2.73
CA PHE A 20 5.15 6.16 2.97
C PHE A 20 5.70 7.58 2.95
N VAL A 21 6.93 7.80 3.42
CA VAL A 21 7.63 9.09 3.30
C VAL A 21 7.90 9.41 1.83
N GLY A 22 8.22 8.40 1.01
CA GLY A 22 8.19 8.54 -0.45
C GLY A 22 6.85 9.08 -0.97
N GLY A 23 5.73 8.69 -0.34
CA GLY A 23 4.40 9.26 -0.58
C GLY A 23 4.24 10.73 -0.15
N LEU A 24 4.91 11.22 0.89
CA LEU A 24 4.90 12.66 1.25
C LEU A 24 5.49 13.54 0.16
N SER A 25 6.38 12.98 -0.67
CA SER A 25 6.84 13.67 -1.90
C SER A 25 5.68 14.03 -2.82
N LEU A 26 4.57 13.28 -2.81
CA LEU A 26 3.38 13.57 -3.60
C LEU A 26 2.70 14.85 -3.12
N ALA A 27 2.41 14.98 -1.83
CA ALA A 27 1.82 16.20 -1.26
C ALA A 27 2.73 17.41 -1.52
N TRP A 28 4.04 17.25 -1.36
CA TRP A 28 5.00 18.30 -1.64
C TRP A 28 5.00 18.71 -3.13
N ARG A 29 4.99 17.73 -4.06
CA ARG A 29 4.90 17.97 -5.50
C ARG A 29 3.62 18.69 -5.89
N VAL A 30 2.46 18.25 -5.39
CA VAL A 30 1.16 18.87 -5.66
C VAL A 30 1.15 20.31 -5.15
N ARG A 31 1.61 20.55 -3.92
CA ARG A 31 1.69 21.89 -3.33
C ARG A 31 2.62 22.80 -4.13
N ARG A 32 3.81 22.31 -4.51
CA ARG A 32 4.79 23.08 -5.29
C ARG A 32 4.29 23.41 -6.69
N ALA A 33 3.57 22.49 -7.32
CA ALA A 33 2.95 22.70 -8.64
C ALA A 33 1.64 23.51 -8.58
N ALA A 34 1.11 23.78 -7.38
CA ALA A 34 -0.21 24.37 -7.14
C ALA A 34 -1.33 23.68 -7.94
N SER A 35 -1.18 22.38 -8.20
CA SER A 35 -2.07 21.60 -9.05
C SER A 35 -1.87 20.11 -8.79
N SER A 36 -2.96 19.35 -8.80
CA SER A 36 -2.92 17.88 -8.81
C SER A 36 -3.13 17.27 -10.21
N ALA A 37 -3.01 18.08 -11.28
CA ALA A 37 -3.10 17.60 -12.66
C ALA A 37 -2.10 16.46 -12.93
N GLY A 38 -2.57 15.40 -13.61
CA GLY A 38 -1.78 14.21 -13.91
C GLY A 38 -1.65 13.21 -12.74
N ILE A 39 -2.22 13.50 -11.56
CA ILE A 39 -2.24 12.58 -10.42
C ILE A 39 -3.68 12.15 -10.16
N ALA A 40 -3.97 10.86 -10.31
CA ALA A 40 -5.28 10.32 -9.98
C ALA A 40 -5.51 10.34 -8.46
N PHE A 41 -6.72 10.73 -8.02
CA PHE A 41 -7.08 10.74 -6.60
C PHE A 41 -7.30 9.31 -6.03
N ALA A 42 -7.81 8.40 -6.85
CA ALA A 42 -8.20 7.06 -6.41
C ALA A 42 -7.05 6.26 -5.75
N PRO A 43 -5.82 6.22 -6.29
CA PRO A 43 -4.69 5.56 -5.61
C PRO A 43 -4.35 6.17 -4.25
N VAL A 44 -4.47 7.50 -4.09
CA VAL A 44 -4.21 8.19 -2.83
C VAL A 44 -5.26 7.83 -1.78
N ALA A 45 -6.54 7.83 -2.18
CA ALA A 45 -7.64 7.41 -1.31
C ALA A 45 -7.56 5.91 -0.95
N ALA A 46 -7.23 5.05 -1.93
CA ALA A 46 -7.09 3.61 -1.72
C ALA A 46 -5.99 3.28 -0.68
N ALA A 47 -4.86 4.00 -0.70
CA ALA A 47 -3.81 3.83 0.30
C ALA A 47 -4.30 4.13 1.73
N ALA A 48 -5.12 5.19 1.90
CA ALA A 48 -5.71 5.50 3.20
C ALA A 48 -6.66 4.40 3.69
N VAL A 49 -7.52 3.89 2.81
CA VAL A 49 -8.45 2.79 3.13
C VAL A 49 -7.70 1.50 3.45
N CYS A 50 -6.62 1.21 2.71
CA CYS A 50 -5.75 0.07 2.96
C CYS A 50 -5.11 0.15 4.35
N CYS A 51 -4.49 1.29 4.70
CA CYS A 51 -3.91 1.49 6.04
C CYS A 51 -4.96 1.35 7.13
N HIS A 52 -6.15 1.94 6.95
CA HIS A 52 -7.22 1.84 7.93
C HIS A 52 -7.73 0.41 8.12
N SER A 53 -7.90 -0.33 7.03
CA SER A 53 -8.34 -1.73 7.07
C SER A 53 -7.35 -2.61 7.84
N TRP A 54 -6.05 -2.45 7.59
CA TRP A 54 -5.01 -3.17 8.34
C TRP A 54 -4.90 -2.71 9.79
N LEU A 55 -5.15 -1.44 10.09
CA LEU A 55 -5.21 -0.94 11.47
C LEU A 55 -6.35 -1.61 12.25
N LEU A 56 -7.55 -1.69 11.66
CA LEU A 56 -8.70 -2.37 12.27
C LEU A 56 -8.43 -3.86 12.45
N TYR A 57 -7.89 -4.51 11.40
CA TYR A 57 -7.47 -5.91 11.47
C TYR A 57 -6.45 -6.15 12.59
N GLY A 58 -5.35 -5.39 12.62
CA GLY A 58 -4.29 -5.58 13.61
C GLY A 58 -4.78 -5.39 15.05
N ARG A 59 -5.72 -4.47 15.27
CA ARG A 59 -6.37 -4.30 16.59
C ARG A 59 -7.19 -5.52 16.98
N ALA A 60 -7.99 -6.05 16.04
CA ALA A 60 -8.82 -7.24 16.29
C ALA A 60 -7.98 -8.52 16.45
N ALA A 61 -6.89 -8.65 15.68
CA ALA A 61 -5.96 -9.77 15.71
C ALA A 61 -4.93 -9.67 16.85
N ARG A 62 -4.87 -8.54 17.57
CA ARG A 62 -3.85 -8.23 18.58
C ARG A 62 -2.41 -8.25 18.04
N GLU A 63 -2.25 -7.84 16.77
CA GLU A 63 -0.99 -7.81 16.04
C GLU A 63 -0.35 -6.41 16.13
N PHE A 64 0.48 -6.19 17.16
CA PHE A 64 1.05 -4.86 17.46
C PHE A 64 1.82 -4.25 16.28
N THR A 65 2.67 -5.01 15.59
CA THR A 65 3.48 -4.50 14.46
C THR A 65 2.59 -3.97 13.34
N VAL A 66 1.50 -4.68 13.03
CA VAL A 66 0.52 -4.27 12.01
C VAL A 66 -0.21 -3.01 12.46
N VAL A 67 -0.62 -2.92 13.73
CA VAL A 67 -1.25 -1.71 14.29
C VAL A 67 -0.32 -0.52 14.19
N TRP A 68 0.93 -0.66 14.65
CA TRP A 68 1.89 0.43 14.72
C TRP A 68 2.17 1.03 13.33
N VAL A 69 2.49 0.21 12.33
CA VAL A 69 2.86 0.72 11.00
C VAL A 69 1.70 1.46 10.35
N ASN A 70 0.47 0.95 10.53
CA ASN A 70 -0.73 1.50 9.90
C ASN A 70 -1.28 2.71 10.66
N ALA A 71 -1.09 2.77 11.99
CA ALA A 71 -1.39 3.96 12.79
C ALA A 71 -0.50 5.14 12.40
N CYS A 72 0.77 4.89 12.04
CA CYS A 72 1.66 5.90 11.48
C CYS A 72 1.34 6.22 10.01
N GLY A 73 1.02 5.21 9.20
CA GLY A 73 0.75 5.38 7.78
C GLY A 73 -0.56 6.09 7.46
N LEU A 74 -1.64 5.82 8.21
CA LEU A 74 -2.95 6.36 7.95
C LEU A 74 -2.97 7.91 7.96
N PRO A 75 -2.44 8.62 8.97
CA PRO A 75 -2.34 10.08 8.94
C PRO A 75 -1.59 10.62 7.71
N LEU A 76 -0.50 9.97 7.31
CA LEU A 76 0.29 10.38 6.13
C LEU A 76 -0.54 10.25 4.85
N MET A 77 -1.28 9.16 4.70
CA MET A 77 -2.15 8.95 3.52
C MET A 77 -3.33 9.92 3.51
N LEU A 78 -3.90 10.24 4.68
CA LEU A 78 -4.95 11.27 4.80
C LEU A 78 -4.43 12.67 4.47
N ILE A 79 -3.21 13.03 4.89
CA ILE A 79 -2.57 14.30 4.51
C ILE A 79 -2.37 14.35 2.99
N ASN A 80 -1.87 13.28 2.37
CA ASN A 80 -1.71 13.21 0.92
C ASN A 80 -3.06 13.36 0.20
N ALA A 81 -4.11 12.73 0.69
CA ALA A 81 -5.46 12.86 0.14
C ALA A 81 -6.02 14.28 0.28
N ALA A 82 -5.84 14.91 1.45
CA ALA A 82 -6.30 16.26 1.71
C ALA A 82 -5.57 17.29 0.83
N VAL A 83 -4.24 17.19 0.73
CA VAL A 83 -3.44 18.08 -0.13
C VAL A 83 -3.82 17.87 -1.60
N HIS A 84 -3.94 16.62 -2.06
CA HIS A 84 -4.38 16.35 -3.44
C HIS A 84 -5.73 17.02 -3.73
N ARG A 85 -6.71 16.85 -2.84
CA ARG A 85 -8.07 17.38 -3.00
C ARG A 85 -8.11 18.91 -3.00
N ALA A 86 -7.32 19.56 -2.17
CA ALA A 86 -7.24 21.01 -2.08
C ALA A 86 -6.79 21.67 -3.40
N TYR A 87 -5.99 20.96 -4.20
CA TYR A 87 -5.49 21.44 -5.50
C TYR A 87 -6.13 20.72 -6.70
N ALA A 88 -7.17 19.91 -6.47
CA ALA A 88 -7.88 19.19 -7.52
C ALA A 88 -9.01 20.04 -8.12
N ARG A 89 -8.96 20.24 -9.44
CA ARG A 89 -10.07 20.83 -10.22
C ARG A 89 -11.25 19.88 -10.39
N ASN A 90 -10.96 18.57 -10.47
CA ASN A 90 -11.96 17.49 -10.45
C ASN A 90 -11.34 16.29 -9.72
N SER A 91 -12.05 15.76 -8.73
CA SER A 91 -11.55 14.68 -7.85
C SER A 91 -11.94 13.27 -8.34
N GLY A 92 -12.74 13.16 -9.41
CA GLY A 92 -13.25 11.87 -9.89
C GLY A 92 -14.03 11.10 -8.81
N PRO A 93 -14.29 9.80 -8.98
CA PRO A 93 -15.07 9.01 -8.03
C PRO A 93 -14.28 8.59 -6.77
N GLY A 94 -13.01 9.00 -6.61
CA GLY A 94 -12.18 8.53 -5.50
C GLY A 94 -12.66 8.96 -4.10
N TRP A 95 -13.59 9.91 -4.01
CA TRP A 95 -14.28 10.24 -2.75
C TRP A 95 -15.16 9.09 -2.24
N LEU A 96 -15.64 8.20 -3.12
CA LEU A 96 -16.36 6.98 -2.74
C LEU A 96 -15.45 6.04 -1.93
N LEU A 97 -14.15 6.03 -2.20
CA LEU A 97 -13.18 5.25 -1.41
C LEU A 97 -13.01 5.87 -0.01
N LEU A 98 -13.03 7.20 0.11
CA LEU A 98 -13.05 7.83 1.43
C LEU A 98 -14.37 7.60 2.17
N ALA A 99 -15.50 7.53 1.46
CA ALA A 99 -16.78 7.13 2.06
C ALA A 99 -16.73 5.67 2.54
N ALA A 100 -16.08 4.76 1.79
CA ALA A 100 -15.86 3.38 2.21
C ALA A 100 -15.03 3.30 3.50
N LEU A 101 -14.11 4.24 3.73
CA LEU A 101 -13.36 4.40 4.97
C LEU A 101 -14.29 4.63 6.18
N GLY A 102 -15.24 5.56 6.04
CA GLY A 102 -16.25 5.84 7.08
C GLY A 102 -17.20 4.67 7.30
N ALA A 103 -17.69 4.04 6.22
CA ALA A 103 -18.55 2.86 6.30
C ALA A 103 -17.84 1.67 6.97
N LEU A 104 -16.56 1.45 6.66
CA LEU A 104 -15.75 0.41 7.28
C LEU A 104 -15.59 0.67 8.78
N GLN A 105 -15.31 1.92 9.20
CA GLN A 105 -15.18 2.25 10.61
C GLN A 105 -16.46 1.97 11.41
N LEU A 106 -17.64 2.21 10.82
CA LEU A 106 -18.93 1.95 11.46
C LEU A 106 -19.27 0.46 11.54
N THR A 107 -18.89 -0.31 10.52
CA THR A 107 -19.24 -1.75 10.42
C THR A 107 -18.19 -2.68 11.02
N ALA A 108 -16.94 -2.23 11.17
CA ALA A 108 -15.83 -3.03 11.69
C ALA A 108 -16.07 -3.65 13.08
N PRO A 109 -16.72 -2.97 14.05
CA PRO A 109 -17.04 -3.59 15.34
C PRO A 109 -17.95 -4.83 15.23
N MET A 110 -18.72 -4.94 14.14
CA MET A 110 -19.60 -6.08 13.86
C MET A 110 -18.90 -7.20 13.07
N MET A 111 -17.69 -6.95 12.57
CA MET A 111 -16.95 -7.91 11.74
C MET A 111 -16.03 -8.79 12.58
N SER A 112 -16.00 -10.08 12.26
CA SER A 112 -14.96 -10.98 12.78
C SER A 112 -13.57 -10.58 12.26
N VAL A 113 -12.52 -10.96 12.99
CA VAL A 113 -11.11 -10.77 12.58
C VAL A 113 -10.82 -11.33 11.17
N VAL A 114 -11.43 -12.47 10.81
CA VAL A 114 -11.27 -13.10 9.49
C VAL A 114 -11.80 -12.19 8.37
N TRP A 115 -12.97 -11.57 8.59
CA TRP A 115 -13.56 -10.63 7.62
C TRP A 115 -12.74 -9.36 7.49
N LEU A 116 -12.26 -8.81 8.61
CA LEU A 116 -11.35 -7.65 8.58
C LEU A 116 -10.07 -7.96 7.79
N GLY A 117 -9.49 -9.14 7.98
CA GLY A 117 -8.30 -9.59 7.24
C GLY A 117 -8.57 -9.74 5.74
N ARG A 118 -9.74 -10.26 5.35
CA ARG A 118 -10.16 -10.35 3.94
C ARG A 118 -10.35 -8.97 3.30
N VAL A 119 -11.01 -8.05 4.00
CA VAL A 119 -11.20 -6.67 3.54
C VAL A 119 -9.86 -5.97 3.37
N ALA A 120 -8.96 -6.08 4.37
CA ALA A 120 -7.62 -5.51 4.28
C ALA A 120 -6.80 -6.11 3.12
N SER A 121 -6.89 -7.43 2.93
CA SER A 121 -6.27 -8.14 1.80
C SER A 121 -6.79 -7.66 0.44
N LEU A 122 -8.10 -7.44 0.30
CA LEU A 122 -8.70 -6.91 -0.92
C LEU A 122 -8.11 -5.55 -1.29
N TYR A 123 -7.98 -4.65 -0.30
CA TYR A 123 -7.38 -3.33 -0.54
C TYR A 123 -5.88 -3.42 -0.84
N THR A 124 -5.14 -4.34 -0.21
CA THR A 124 -3.74 -4.62 -0.60
C THR A 124 -3.65 -5.02 -2.07
N VAL A 125 -4.50 -5.94 -2.54
CA VAL A 125 -4.53 -6.37 -3.94
C VAL A 125 -4.92 -5.21 -4.87
N ALA A 126 -5.92 -4.42 -4.50
CA ALA A 126 -6.35 -3.26 -5.28
C ALA A 126 -5.23 -2.21 -5.43
N CYS A 127 -4.44 -1.96 -4.38
CA CYS A 127 -3.27 -1.08 -4.43
C CYS A 127 -2.19 -1.59 -5.40
N ASN A 128 -2.15 -2.90 -5.69
CA ASN A 128 -1.22 -3.50 -6.65
C ASN A 128 -1.73 -3.49 -8.10
N ALA A 129 -2.95 -3.02 -8.37
CA ALA A 129 -3.49 -2.95 -9.73
C ALA A 129 -2.72 -1.98 -10.64
N ALA A 130 -2.24 -0.85 -10.10
CA ALA A 130 -1.46 0.12 -10.87
C ALA A 130 -0.08 -0.42 -11.29
N PRO A 131 0.71 -1.08 -10.42
CA PRO A 131 1.88 -1.85 -10.83
C PRO A 131 1.62 -2.85 -11.96
N VAL A 132 0.53 -3.61 -11.90
CA VAL A 132 0.20 -4.59 -12.95
C VAL A 132 0.08 -3.95 -14.33
N SER A 133 -0.57 -2.79 -14.44
CA SER A 133 -0.69 -2.11 -15.73
C SER A 133 0.66 -1.60 -16.25
N ARG A 134 1.56 -1.19 -15.35
CA ARG A 134 2.90 -0.69 -15.69
C ARG A 134 3.87 -1.74 -16.22
N ILE A 135 3.69 -3.01 -15.88
CA ILE A 135 4.52 -4.12 -16.39
C ILE A 135 4.63 -4.08 -17.92
N ARG A 136 3.55 -3.70 -18.61
CA ARG A 136 3.47 -3.67 -20.08
C ARG A 136 3.73 -2.30 -20.69
N THR A 137 3.56 -1.22 -19.94
CA THR A 137 3.62 0.15 -20.48
C THR A 137 4.94 0.81 -20.11
N GLU A 138 5.11 1.13 -18.84
CA GLU A 138 6.25 1.89 -18.34
C GLU A 138 6.60 1.41 -16.91
N PRO A 139 7.42 0.34 -16.80
CA PRO A 139 7.83 -0.19 -15.51
C PRO A 139 8.64 0.83 -14.70
N LEU A 140 8.34 0.94 -13.40
CA LEU A 140 9.04 1.83 -12.48
C LEU A 140 9.90 1.02 -11.50
N PRO A 141 11.15 0.67 -11.86
CA PRO A 141 11.96 -0.29 -11.11
C PRO A 141 12.27 0.16 -9.67
N GLU A 142 12.42 1.46 -9.42
CA GLU A 142 12.66 1.97 -8.06
C GLU A 142 11.45 1.72 -7.15
N LEU A 143 10.23 2.01 -7.62
CA LEU A 143 9.01 1.74 -6.87
C LEU A 143 8.76 0.23 -6.71
N ALA A 144 9.04 -0.55 -7.76
CA ALA A 144 8.91 -1.99 -7.73
C ALA A 144 9.90 -2.64 -6.74
N ALA A 145 11.12 -2.11 -6.60
CA ALA A 145 12.08 -2.60 -5.61
C ALA A 145 11.58 -2.38 -4.17
N TRP A 146 11.06 -1.18 -3.86
CA TRP A 146 10.44 -0.90 -2.56
C TRP A 146 9.21 -1.78 -2.30
N ALA A 147 8.37 -1.97 -3.31
CA ALA A 147 7.20 -2.84 -3.21
C ALA A 147 7.58 -4.31 -2.98
N LEU A 148 8.60 -4.82 -3.68
CA LEU A 148 9.10 -6.18 -3.48
C LEU A 148 9.64 -6.38 -2.06
N ALA A 149 10.40 -5.42 -1.55
CA ALA A 149 10.93 -5.47 -0.18
C ALA A 149 9.79 -5.46 0.85
N ALA A 150 8.87 -4.48 0.78
CA ALA A 150 7.77 -4.36 1.72
C ALA A 150 6.85 -5.58 1.68
N CYS A 151 6.37 -5.97 0.49
CA CYS A 151 5.44 -7.08 0.32
C CYS A 151 6.11 -8.42 0.65
N GLY A 152 7.38 -8.62 0.30
CA GLY A 152 8.12 -9.83 0.67
C GLY A 152 8.26 -9.99 2.19
N LEU A 153 8.61 -8.89 2.89
CA LEU A 153 8.74 -8.89 4.34
C LEU A 153 7.39 -9.14 5.05
N TRP A 154 6.30 -8.51 4.60
CA TRP A 154 4.97 -8.76 5.17
C TRP A 154 4.43 -10.16 4.85
N SER A 155 4.77 -10.71 3.68
CA SER A 155 4.44 -12.09 3.35
C SER A 155 5.17 -13.07 4.28
N ALA A 156 6.47 -12.87 4.49
CA ALA A 156 7.26 -13.65 5.45
C ALA A 156 6.76 -13.49 6.89
N TYR A 157 6.42 -12.28 7.32
CA TYR A 157 5.85 -12.00 8.64
C TYR A 157 4.54 -12.77 8.85
N GLY A 158 3.64 -12.73 7.87
CA GLY A 158 2.38 -13.47 7.92
C GLY A 158 2.60 -14.98 7.94
N ALA A 159 3.51 -15.51 7.11
CA ALA A 159 3.83 -16.93 7.07
C ALA A 159 4.39 -17.44 8.42
N LEU A 160 5.29 -16.68 9.05
CA LEU A 160 5.85 -17.01 10.36
C LEU A 160 4.81 -16.97 11.50
N GLY A 161 3.75 -16.18 11.33
CA GLY A 161 2.64 -16.06 12.29
C GLY A 161 1.44 -16.97 12.02
N GLY A 162 1.42 -17.69 10.90
CA GLY A 162 0.22 -18.42 10.45
C GLY A 162 -0.93 -17.50 9.98
N ASP A 163 -0.64 -16.22 9.70
CA ASP A 163 -1.60 -15.23 9.21
C ASP A 163 -1.74 -15.33 7.69
N VAL A 164 -2.69 -16.16 7.25
CA VAL A 164 -2.94 -16.43 5.82
C VAL A 164 -3.38 -15.18 5.05
N PRO A 165 -4.33 -14.35 5.51
CA PRO A 165 -4.71 -13.12 4.81
C PRO A 165 -3.53 -12.16 4.57
N LEU A 166 -2.72 -11.91 5.61
CA LEU A 166 -1.55 -11.05 5.50
C LEU A 166 -0.49 -11.65 4.57
N CYS A 167 -0.23 -12.95 4.70
CA CYS A 167 0.73 -13.67 3.87
C CYS A 167 0.36 -13.63 2.39
N ALA A 168 -0.86 -14.05 2.05
CA ALA A 168 -1.29 -14.25 0.68
C ALA A 168 -1.41 -12.93 -0.11
N SER A 169 -2.01 -11.90 0.51
CA SER A 169 -2.17 -10.59 -0.14
C SER A 169 -0.84 -9.91 -0.43
N ASN A 170 0.13 -10.03 0.48
CA ASN A 170 1.47 -9.49 0.28
C ASN A 170 2.32 -10.36 -0.66
N LEU A 171 2.16 -11.69 -0.67
CA LEU A 171 2.83 -12.53 -1.66
C LEU A 171 2.44 -12.13 -3.09
N LEU A 172 1.16 -11.86 -3.33
CA LEU A 172 0.69 -11.35 -4.62
C LEU A 172 1.36 -10.03 -4.99
N GLY A 173 1.45 -9.07 -4.05
CA GLY A 173 2.15 -7.80 -4.28
C GLY A 173 3.63 -8.00 -4.60
N ALA A 174 4.32 -8.91 -3.91
CA ALA A 174 5.72 -9.25 -4.17
C ALA A 174 5.91 -9.84 -5.58
N LEU A 175 5.02 -10.73 -6.02
CA LEU A 175 5.06 -11.31 -7.36
C LEU A 175 4.84 -10.26 -8.46
N VAL A 176 3.89 -9.34 -8.25
CA VAL A 176 3.66 -8.21 -9.17
C VAL A 176 4.90 -7.32 -9.26
N ALA A 177 5.50 -6.98 -8.13
CA ALA A 177 6.71 -6.17 -8.07
C ALA A 177 7.92 -6.85 -8.76
N ALA A 178 8.09 -8.16 -8.56
CA ALA A 178 9.11 -8.94 -9.25
C ALA A 178 8.89 -8.97 -10.77
N ALA A 179 7.65 -9.08 -11.23
CA ALA A 179 7.31 -8.99 -12.64
C ALA A 179 7.61 -7.60 -13.24
N GLU A 180 7.31 -6.52 -12.51
CA GLU A 180 7.61 -5.15 -12.94
C GLU A 180 9.14 -4.92 -13.04
N LEU A 181 9.93 -5.39 -12.07
CA LEU A 181 11.39 -5.35 -12.12
C LEU A 181 11.97 -6.14 -13.30
N THR A 182 11.39 -7.31 -13.58
CA THR A 182 11.79 -8.17 -14.69
C THR A 182 11.54 -7.46 -16.02
N ALA A 183 10.35 -6.89 -16.21
CA ALA A 183 10.02 -6.10 -17.39
C ALA A 183 10.95 -4.89 -17.56
N ALA A 184 11.24 -4.16 -16.48
CA ALA A 184 12.18 -3.04 -16.51
C ALA A 184 13.59 -3.45 -16.97
N ALA A 185 14.07 -4.62 -16.52
CA ALA A 185 15.37 -5.16 -16.91
C ALA A 185 15.41 -5.55 -18.40
N PHE A 186 14.34 -6.14 -18.93
CA PHE A 186 14.22 -6.47 -20.35
C PHE A 186 14.23 -5.22 -21.24
N ASN A 187 13.41 -4.22 -20.90
CA ASN A 187 13.33 -2.96 -21.67
C ASN A 187 14.70 -2.24 -21.71
N ARG A 188 15.42 -2.20 -20.58
CA ARG A 188 16.77 -1.61 -20.52
C ARG A 188 17.79 -2.32 -21.41
N ARG A 189 17.68 -3.64 -21.59
CA ARG A 189 18.58 -4.40 -22.47
C ARG A 189 18.33 -4.08 -23.93
N GLN A 190 17.07 -3.96 -24.35
CA GLN A 190 16.72 -3.61 -25.73
C GLN A 190 17.22 -2.21 -26.12
N HIS A 191 17.06 -1.21 -25.25
CA HIS A 191 17.55 0.15 -25.51
C HIS A 191 19.08 0.29 -25.57
N LYS A 192 19.84 -0.66 -25.00
CA LYS A 192 21.31 -0.67 -25.09
C LYS A 192 21.84 -1.34 -26.36
N GLN A 193 20.98 -1.99 -27.13
CA GLN A 193 21.34 -2.70 -28.37
C GLN A 193 20.98 -1.93 -29.65
N LEU A 194 20.40 -0.73 -29.51
CA LEU A 194 20.10 0.24 -30.57
C LEU A 194 21.08 1.40 -30.48
#